data_AF-X1GCS8-F1
#
_entry.id   AF-X1GCS8-F1
#
_cell.length_a   1.000
_cell.length_b   1.000
_cell.length_c   1.000
_cell.angle_alpha   90.00
_cell.angle_beta   90.00
_cell.angle_gamma   90.00
#
_symmetry.space_group_name_H-M   'P 1'
#
loop_
_entity.id
_entity.type
_entity.pdbx_description
1 polymer ?
#
loop_
_entity_poly.entity_id
_entity_poly.type
_entity_poly.pdbx_seq_one_letter_code
_entity_poly.pdbx_strand_id
1 'polypeptide(L)' 'MDIQVARFRQTLELLKPAVARNSKIKSLGSVLLKDGKAIATNLETMVITAVP' A
#
# COMPACT_ATOMS: atom_id res chain seq x y z
N MET A 1 -12.98 -12.11 -2.15
CA MET A 1 -12.02 -11.89 -1.05
C MET A 1 -12.81 -11.27 0.08
N ASP A 2 -13.21 -12.08 1.06
CA ASP A 2 -13.92 -11.58 2.24
C ASP A 2 -12.88 -11.03 3.21
N ILE A 3 -12.82 -9.69 3.30
CA ILE A 3 -11.86 -8.98 4.13
C ILE A 3 -12.54 -8.38 5.36
N GLN A 4 -11.90 -8.55 6.52
CA GLN A 4 -12.23 -7.73 7.68
C GLN A 4 -11.72 -6.30 7.46
N VAL A 5 -12.63 -5.38 7.14
CA VAL A 5 -12.34 -3.98 6.80
C VAL A 5 -11.46 -3.30 7.85
N ALA A 6 -11.69 -3.56 9.14
CA ALA A 6 -10.89 -2.99 10.22
C ALA A 6 -9.41 -3.43 10.16
N ARG A 7 -9.17 -4.73 9.97
CA ARG A 7 -7.82 -5.31 9.87
C ARG A 7 -7.11 -4.87 8.59
N PHE A 8 -7.85 -4.75 7.50
CA PHE A 8 -7.30 -4.23 6.25
C PHE A 8 -6.90 -2.76 6.35
N ARG A 9 -7.72 -1.91 6.99
CA ARG A 9 -7.35 -0.51 7.25
C ARG A 9 -6.08 -0.38 8.09
N GLN A 10 -5.96 -1.17 9.16
CA GLN A 10 -4.73 -1.20 9.98
C GLN A 10 -3.51 -1.59 9.15
N THR A 11 -3.66 -2.55 8.25
CA THR A 11 -2.59 -2.96 7.33
C THR A 11 -2.20 -1.84 6.37
N LEU A 12 -3.17 -1.11 5.82
CA LEU A 12 -2.93 0.03 4.92
C LEU A 12 -2.22 1.21 5.59
N GLU A 13 -2.38 1.40 6.90
CA GLU A 13 -1.66 2.44 7.65
C GLU A 13 -0.13 2.26 7.55
N LEU A 14 0.35 1.01 7.56
CA LEU A 14 1.78 0.69 7.46
C LEU A 14 2.39 1.14 6.14
N LEU A 15 1.59 1.27 5.08
CA LEU A 15 2.05 1.65 3.74
C LEU A 15 2.11 3.17 3.54
N LYS A 16 1.45 3.98 4.37
CA LYS A 16 1.35 5.44 4.21
C LYS A 16 2.70 6.14 3.99
N PRO A 17 3.78 5.82 4.73
CA PRO A 17 5.06 6.50 4.55
C PRO A 17 5.66 6.31 3.15
N ALA A 18 5.36 5.19 2.48
CA ALA A 18 5.87 4.86 1.16
C ALA A 18 4.94 5.32 0.02
N VAL A 19 3.78 5.91 0.30
CA VAL A 19 2.86 6.42 -0.74
C VAL A 19 3.20 7.87 -1.08
N ALA A 20 3.71 8.11 -2.29
CA ALA A 20 4.10 9.43 -2.76
C ALA A 20 2.91 10.24 -3.32
N ARG A 21 2.00 10.67 -2.44
CA ARG A 21 0.74 11.35 -2.80
C ARG A 21 0.90 12.57 -3.71
N ASN A 22 2.00 13.31 -3.56
CA ASN A 22 2.28 14.54 -4.30
C ASN A 22 3.21 14.33 -5.51
N SER A 23 3.52 13.08 -5.86
CA SER A 23 4.41 12.79 -6.99
C SER A 23 3.80 13.20 -8.33
N LYS A 24 4.65 13.62 -9.27
CA LYS A 24 4.27 13.78 -10.68
C LYS A 24 3.96 12.42 -11.34
N ILE A 25 4.53 11.33 -10.81
CA ILE A 25 4.24 9.96 -11.24
C ILE A 25 3.00 9.47 -10.49
N LYS A 26 1.86 9.49 -11.17
CA LYS A 26 0.56 9.23 -10.53
C LYS A 26 0.43 7.85 -9.90
N SER A 27 1.06 6.83 -10.47
CA SER A 27 1.03 5.46 -9.92
C SER A 27 1.68 5.34 -8.54
N LEU A 28 2.61 6.24 -8.18
CA LEU A 28 3.24 6.23 -6.84
C LEU A 28 2.31 6.73 -5.73
N GLY A 29 1.17 7.34 -6.10
CA GLY A 29 0.10 7.69 -5.17
C GLY A 29 -0.83 6.53 -4.82
N SER A 30 -0.61 5.34 -5.40
CA SER A 30 -1.49 4.17 -5.26
C SER A 30 -0.81 3.04 -4.48
N VAL A 31 -1.63 2.17 -3.90
CA VAL A 31 -1.19 0.88 -3.34
C VAL A 31 -1.48 -0.20 -4.38
N LEU A 32 -0.47 -1.00 -4.72
CA LEU A 32 -0.63 -2.18 -5.55
C LEU A 32 -1.12 -3.35 -4.70
N LEU A 33 -2.25 -3.94 -5.07
CA LEU A 33 -2.77 -5.18 -4.50
C LEU A 33 -2.53 -6.31 -5.49
N LYS A 34 -1.66 -7.27 -5.13
CA LYS A 34 -1.31 -8.39 -6.01
C LYS A 34 -0.83 -9.59 -5.19
N ASP A 35 -1.25 -10.80 -5.58
CA ASP A 35 -0.79 -12.07 -5.00
C ASP A 35 -0.87 -12.12 -3.46
N GLY A 36 -1.98 -11.61 -2.90
CA GLY A 36 -2.20 -11.55 -1.44
C GLY A 36 -1.31 -10.53 -0.72
N LYS A 37 -0.71 -9.57 -1.43
CA LYS A 37 0.17 -8.54 -0.88
C LYS A 37 -0.33 -7.14 -1.23
N ALA A 38 -0.06 -6.21 -0.33
CA ALA A 38 -0.18 -4.77 -0.53
C ALA A 38 1.22 -4.16 -0.61
N ILE A 39 1.46 -3.37 -1.65
CA ILE A 39 2.78 -2.81 -1.99
C ILE A 39 2.64 -1.31 -2.25
N ALA A 40 3.54 -0.52 -1.67
CA ALA A 40 3.67 0.92 -1.96
C ALA A 40 5.14 1.31 -2.08
N THR A 41 5.45 2.32 -2.90
CA THR A 41 6.80 2.86 -3.04
C THR A 41 6.81 4.33 -3.45
N ASN A 42 7.83 5.04 -2.98
CA ASN A 42 8.17 6.41 -3.37
C ASN A 42 9.49 6.46 -4.17
N LEU A 43 9.96 5.34 -4.71
CA LEU A 43 11.26 5.12 -5.40
C LEU A 43 12.50 5.07 -4.51
N GLU A 44 12.40 5.51 -3.25
CA GLU A 44 13.50 5.43 -2.27
C GLU A 44 13.24 4.32 -1.24
N THR A 45 11.97 4.16 -0.88
CA THR A 45 11.46 3.19 0.08
C THR A 45 10.37 2.36 -0.58
N MET A 46 10.38 1.06 -0.33
CA MET A 46 9.34 0.12 -0.74
C MET A 46 8.83 -0.63 0.48
N VAL A 47 7.52 -0.61 0.69
CA VAL A 47 6.85 -1.34 1.78
C VAL A 47 5.99 -2.44 1.16
N ILE A 48 6.16 -3.66 1.66
CA ILE A 48 5.41 -4.84 1.25
C ILE A 48 4.82 -5.46 2.51
N THR A 49 3.51 -5.70 2.50
CA THR A 49 2.82 -6.39 3.59
C THR A 49 1.79 -7.38 3.04
N ALA A 50 1.48 -8.42 3.82
CA ALA A 50 0.43 -9.37 3.47
C ALA A 50 -0.95 -8.70 3.61
N VAL A 51 -1.86 -9.01 2.71
CA VAL A 51 -3.28 -8.64 2.83
C VAL A 51 -3.94 -9.69 3.74
N PRO A 52 -4.52 -9.27 4.88
CA PRO A 52 -5.14 -10.17 5.86
C PRO A 52 -6.53 -10.67 5.44
#